data_AF-A0A7Z9G7D9-F1
#
_entry.id   AF-A0A7Z9G7D9-F1
#
_cell.length_a   1.000
_cell.length_b   1.000
_cell.length_c   1.000
_cell.angle_alpha   90.00
_cell.angle_beta   90.00
_cell.angle_gamma   90.00
#
_symmetry.space_group_name_H-M   'P 1'
#
loop_
_entity.id
_entity.type
_entity.pdbx_description
1 polymer ?
#
loop_
_entity_poly.entity_id
_entity_poly.type
_entity_poly.pdbx_seq_one_letter_code
_entity_poly.pdbx_strand_id
1 'polypeptide(L)'
;MIQFPMNLVEANAVRVKNNGPNNSQTLLQVALDADMGVLVNRPLNAIKDGELLRLSDFDCRTPDQSSKKLHKVVAELEAEFLEGLAGAFESGGVPTTELFCFSEPLKTVAGQISDAIQWDGYISQVFSPEISRRVEHVNEILSGPLQAAWHLWLERYVDAMSDLSDAYRVACARLSQKRSNKIHSAVEPFIPSDMQTATLSQKALYCVLGQLGVTVALVGMRQPHYVDDALSLLDRAQMQTSDSALSALGKIK
;
A
#
# COMPACT_ATOMS: atom_id res chain seq x y z
N MET A 1 23.39 -0.99 -22.21
CA MET A 1 22.49 -0.89 -21.05
C MET A 1 21.23 -1.72 -21.31
N ILE A 2 20.78 -2.51 -20.34
CA ILE A 2 19.50 -3.24 -20.40
C ILE A 2 18.62 -2.93 -19.19
N GLN A 3 17.31 -3.10 -19.34
CA GLN A 3 16.35 -2.90 -18.27
C GLN A 3 15.33 -4.03 -18.25
N PHE A 4 15.05 -4.57 -17.07
CA PHE A 4 14.03 -5.62 -16.88
C PHE A 4 13.48 -5.62 -15.45
N PRO A 5 12.27 -6.15 -15.22
CA PRO A 5 11.76 -6.36 -13.88
C PRO A 5 12.55 -7.45 -13.15
N MET A 6 12.95 -7.20 -11.91
CA MET A 6 13.53 -8.21 -11.03
C MET A 6 13.34 -7.80 -9.57
N ASN A 7 12.96 -8.76 -8.73
CA ASN A 7 12.80 -8.58 -7.29
C ASN A 7 12.97 -9.94 -6.58
N LEU A 8 12.76 -9.98 -5.26
CA LEU A 8 12.90 -11.20 -4.47
C LEU A 8 12.03 -12.36 -4.97
N VAL A 9 10.85 -12.08 -5.52
CA VAL A 9 9.86 -13.07 -5.95
C VAL A 9 10.05 -13.41 -7.44
N GLU A 10 10.31 -12.41 -8.27
CA GLU A 10 10.52 -12.51 -9.71
C GLU A 10 12.03 -12.49 -10.06
N ALA A 11 12.75 -13.53 -9.67
CA ALA A 11 14.20 -13.62 -9.81
C ALA A 11 14.69 -14.32 -11.09
N ASN A 12 13.85 -14.43 -12.13
CA ASN A 12 14.17 -15.23 -13.32
C ASN A 12 15.40 -14.74 -14.09
N ALA A 13 15.72 -13.44 -14.04
CA ALA A 13 16.90 -12.89 -14.68
C ALA A 13 18.23 -13.44 -14.11
N VAL A 14 18.21 -13.94 -12.87
CA VAL A 14 19.33 -14.61 -12.19
C VAL A 14 19.20 -16.13 -12.24
N ARG A 15 17.98 -16.67 -12.36
CA ARG A 15 17.73 -18.12 -12.20
C ARG A 15 17.60 -18.90 -13.50
N VAL A 16 16.94 -18.31 -14.51
CA VAL A 16 16.56 -19.03 -15.72
C VAL A 16 17.68 -18.92 -16.73
N LYS A 17 18.25 -20.08 -17.10
CA LYS A 17 19.19 -20.22 -18.21
C LYS A 17 18.41 -20.43 -19.50
N ASN A 18 18.16 -19.33 -20.20
CA ASN A 18 17.46 -19.32 -21.48
C ASN A 18 18.03 -18.26 -22.44
N ASN A 19 19.22 -17.74 -22.15
CA ASN A 19 19.92 -16.74 -22.96
C ASN A 19 21.33 -17.24 -23.32
N GLY A 20 21.99 -16.49 -24.19
CA GLY A 20 23.34 -16.77 -24.65
C GLY A 20 23.43 -18.01 -25.56
N PRO A 21 24.65 -18.42 -25.96
CA PRO A 21 24.84 -19.62 -26.76
C PRO A 21 24.26 -20.86 -26.10
N ASN A 22 23.49 -21.64 -26.87
CA ASN A 22 22.84 -22.88 -26.42
C ASN A 22 21.92 -22.72 -25.19
N ASN A 23 21.36 -21.53 -24.94
CA ASN A 23 20.49 -21.25 -23.80
C ASN A 23 21.12 -21.60 -22.44
N SER A 24 22.44 -21.42 -22.31
CA SER A 24 23.20 -21.84 -21.13
C SER A 24 23.38 -20.75 -20.07
N GLN A 25 22.98 -19.52 -20.37
CA GLN A 25 23.24 -18.34 -19.55
C GLN A 25 21.95 -17.68 -19.08
N THR A 26 22.03 -17.03 -17.92
CA THR A 26 20.96 -16.19 -17.39
C THR A 26 21.03 -14.82 -18.08
N LEU A 27 19.96 -14.03 -17.99
CA LEU A 27 19.96 -12.68 -18.57
C LEU A 27 21.06 -11.82 -17.95
N LEU A 28 21.25 -11.93 -16.63
CA LEU A 28 22.27 -11.18 -15.90
C LEU A 28 23.69 -11.58 -16.31
N GLN A 29 23.94 -12.86 -16.56
CA GLN A 29 25.24 -13.33 -17.03
C GLN A 29 25.57 -12.80 -18.44
N VAL A 30 24.59 -12.82 -19.36
CA VAL A 30 24.78 -12.25 -20.71
C VAL A 30 25.09 -10.75 -20.63
N ALA A 31 24.42 -10.03 -19.73
CA ALA A 31 24.66 -8.60 -19.53
C ALA A 31 26.07 -8.33 -19.00
N LEU A 32 26.53 -9.14 -18.03
CA LEU A 32 27.86 -9.05 -17.45
C LEU A 32 28.94 -9.35 -18.49
N ASP A 33 28.79 -10.42 -19.27
CA ASP A 33 29.75 -10.81 -20.31
C ASP A 33 29.84 -9.75 -21.43
N ALA A 34 28.75 -9.02 -21.67
CA ALA A 34 28.68 -7.94 -22.66
C ALA A 34 29.03 -6.54 -22.10
N ASP A 35 29.51 -6.45 -20.85
CA ASP A 35 29.85 -5.20 -20.16
C ASP A 35 28.69 -4.17 -20.19
N MET A 36 27.45 -4.65 -20.02
CA MET A 36 26.26 -3.81 -20.06
C MET A 36 25.84 -3.38 -18.66
N GLY A 37 25.60 -2.08 -18.49
CA GLY A 37 24.88 -1.59 -17.31
C GLY A 37 23.46 -2.17 -17.22
N VAL A 38 23.07 -2.65 -16.04
CA VAL A 38 21.78 -3.31 -15.78
C VAL A 38 20.93 -2.45 -14.84
N LEU A 39 19.73 -2.11 -15.32
CA LEU A 39 18.72 -1.37 -14.56
C LEU A 39 17.59 -2.31 -14.19
N VAL A 40 17.42 -2.55 -12.90
CA VAL A 40 16.34 -3.37 -12.36
C VAL A 40 15.11 -2.51 -12.12
N ASN A 41 13.99 -2.85 -12.74
CA ASN A 41 12.70 -2.20 -12.50
C ASN A 41 11.85 -3.01 -11.50
N ARG A 42 10.93 -2.32 -10.80
CA ARG A 42 10.00 -2.91 -9.83
C ARG A 42 10.67 -3.80 -8.75
N PRO A 43 11.80 -3.39 -8.14
CA PRO A 43 12.48 -4.16 -7.11
C PRO A 43 11.62 -4.36 -5.85
N LEU A 44 10.61 -3.50 -5.64
CA LEU A 44 9.73 -3.50 -4.46
C LEU A 44 8.28 -3.90 -4.77
N ASN A 45 7.96 -4.23 -6.01
CA ASN A 45 6.60 -4.59 -6.41
C ASN A 45 6.66 -5.83 -7.29
N ALA A 46 6.29 -6.97 -6.72
CA ALA A 46 6.23 -8.23 -7.43
C ALA A 46 4.84 -8.47 -8.02
N ILE A 47 4.77 -9.25 -9.10
CA ILE A 47 3.51 -9.80 -9.62
C ILE A 47 3.50 -11.30 -9.34
N LYS A 48 2.53 -11.77 -8.54
CA LYS A 48 2.33 -13.19 -8.23
C LYS A 48 0.87 -13.54 -8.46
N ASP A 49 0.61 -14.58 -9.24
CA ASP A 49 -0.75 -15.06 -9.58
C ASP A 49 -1.69 -13.97 -10.14
N GLY A 50 -1.12 -12.99 -10.86
CA GLY A 50 -1.85 -11.84 -11.42
C GLY A 50 -2.07 -10.69 -10.44
N GLU A 51 -1.68 -10.85 -9.17
CA GLU A 51 -1.82 -9.84 -8.12
C GLU A 51 -0.51 -9.11 -7.84
N LEU A 52 -0.62 -7.84 -7.46
CA LEU A 52 0.52 -7.03 -7.03
C LEU A 52 0.86 -7.35 -5.57
N LEU A 53 2.09 -7.79 -5.33
CA LEU A 53 2.65 -8.03 -4.01
C LEU A 53 3.73 -6.99 -3.72
N ARG A 54 3.47 -6.09 -2.78
CA ARG A 54 4.47 -5.11 -2.34
C ARG A 54 5.45 -5.72 -1.34
N LEU A 55 6.74 -5.49 -1.60
CA LEU A 55 7.85 -5.92 -0.74
C LEU A 55 8.22 -4.78 0.22
N SER A 56 7.32 -4.46 1.14
CA SER A 56 7.56 -3.50 2.22
C SER A 56 6.84 -3.94 3.50
N ASP A 57 7.17 -3.30 4.60
CA ASP A 57 6.39 -3.42 5.83
C ASP A 57 5.20 -2.47 5.83
N PHE A 58 4.22 -2.83 6.64
CA PHE A 58 2.96 -2.14 6.82
C PHE A 58 2.80 -1.77 8.29
N ASP A 59 2.32 -0.55 8.50
CA ASP A 59 2.03 -0.05 9.83
C ASP A 59 0.86 -0.82 10.46
N CYS A 60 1.21 -1.67 11.43
CA CYS A 60 0.28 -2.53 12.15
C CYS A 60 -0.05 -2.02 13.56
N ARG A 61 0.03 -0.70 13.79
CA ARG A 61 -0.35 -0.07 15.05
C ARG A 61 -1.69 -0.57 15.58
N THR A 62 -1.90 -0.47 16.88
CA THR A 62 -3.21 -0.73 17.49
C THR A 62 -4.01 0.57 17.46
N PRO A 63 -5.18 0.63 16.81
CA PRO A 63 -6.02 1.81 16.86
C PRO A 63 -6.48 2.04 18.31
N ASP A 64 -6.59 3.31 18.69
CA ASP A 64 -7.05 3.69 20.04
C ASP A 64 -8.50 3.22 20.31
N GLN A 65 -9.31 3.14 19.26
CA GLN A 65 -10.70 2.69 19.31
C GLN A 65 -10.96 1.55 18.34
N SER A 66 -11.84 0.62 18.72
CA SER A 66 -12.22 -0.47 17.83
C SER A 66 -13.10 0.04 16.68
N SER A 67 -12.93 -0.51 15.48
CA SER A 67 -13.74 -0.17 14.32
C SER A 67 -15.24 -0.32 14.57
N LYS A 68 -15.66 -1.27 15.42
CA LYS A 68 -17.05 -1.44 15.84
C LYS A 68 -17.59 -0.23 16.63
N LYS A 69 -16.79 0.37 17.50
CA LYS A 69 -17.17 1.58 18.26
C LYS A 69 -17.24 2.78 17.32
N LEU A 70 -16.21 2.98 16.50
CA LEU A 70 -16.14 4.08 15.54
C LEU A 70 -17.29 4.02 14.53
N HIS A 71 -17.66 2.82 14.06
CA HIS A 71 -18.81 2.64 13.19
C HIS A 71 -20.12 3.09 13.86
N LYS A 72 -20.29 2.83 15.17
CA LYS A 72 -21.46 3.28 15.91
C LYS A 72 -21.50 4.82 16.01
N VAL A 73 -20.36 5.44 16.28
CA VAL A 73 -20.22 6.91 16.33
C VAL A 73 -20.60 7.54 14.99
N VAL A 74 -20.07 7.01 13.89
CA VAL A 74 -20.44 7.47 12.55
C VAL A 74 -21.95 7.30 12.33
N ALA A 75 -22.50 6.11 12.55
CA ALA A 75 -23.94 5.87 12.36
C ALA A 75 -24.84 6.78 13.22
N GLU A 76 -24.42 7.13 14.43
CA GLU A 76 -25.12 8.11 15.28
C GLU A 76 -25.09 9.52 14.68
N LEU A 77 -23.95 9.94 14.11
CA LEU A 77 -23.85 11.22 13.40
C LEU A 77 -24.69 11.23 12.11
N GLU A 78 -24.75 10.12 11.38
CA GLU A 78 -25.60 9.97 10.19
C GLU A 78 -27.09 10.09 10.56
N ALA A 79 -27.51 9.51 11.69
CA ALA A 79 -28.86 9.68 12.22
C ALA A 79 -29.14 11.13 12.66
N GLU A 80 -28.19 11.77 13.36
CA GLU A 80 -28.28 13.19 13.75
C GLU A 80 -28.48 14.10 12.53
N PHE A 81 -27.77 13.83 11.43
CA PHE A 81 -27.96 14.54 10.17
C PHE A 81 -29.38 14.37 9.61
N LEU A 82 -29.89 13.13 9.59
CA LEU A 82 -31.22 12.83 9.07
C LEU A 82 -32.35 13.43 9.91
N GLU A 83 -32.20 13.49 11.22
CA GLU A 83 -33.22 14.05 12.11
C GLU A 83 -33.21 15.58 12.16
N GLY A 84 -32.02 16.19 12.06
CA GLY A 84 -31.85 17.63 12.24
C GLY A 84 -31.74 18.43 10.95
N LEU A 85 -30.79 18.06 10.08
CA LEU A 85 -30.38 18.87 8.93
C LEU A 85 -31.07 18.43 7.64
N ALA A 86 -31.40 17.15 7.48
CA ALA A 86 -31.98 16.59 6.25
C ALA A 86 -33.28 17.28 5.82
N GLY A 87 -34.12 17.73 6.76
CA GLY A 87 -35.36 18.44 6.45
C GLY A 87 -35.17 19.77 5.71
N ALA A 88 -33.96 20.34 5.73
CA ALA A 88 -33.63 21.56 5.00
C ALA A 88 -33.30 21.32 3.51
N PHE A 89 -33.18 20.07 3.07
CA PHE A 89 -32.65 19.70 1.74
C PHE A 89 -33.70 19.21 0.73
N GLU A 90 -35.00 19.41 0.98
CA GLU A 90 -36.02 19.09 -0.02
C GLU A 90 -36.11 20.18 -1.10
N SER A 91 -35.27 20.07 -2.14
CA SER A 91 -35.52 20.63 -3.49
C SER A 91 -34.37 20.29 -4.45
N GLY A 92 -34.44 19.12 -5.10
CA GLY A 92 -33.44 18.78 -6.14
C GLY A 92 -33.43 17.35 -6.68
N GLY A 93 -34.16 16.41 -6.06
CA GLY A 93 -34.33 15.05 -6.60
C GLY A 93 -33.32 13.99 -6.10
N VAL A 94 -32.32 14.35 -5.29
CA VAL A 94 -31.49 13.37 -4.56
C VAL A 94 -32.15 13.08 -3.21
N PRO A 95 -32.45 11.81 -2.87
CA PRO A 95 -32.94 11.47 -1.55
C PRO A 95 -31.93 11.88 -0.47
N THR A 96 -32.37 12.58 0.56
CA THR A 96 -31.52 13.02 1.69
C THR A 96 -30.86 11.87 2.44
N THR A 97 -31.49 10.69 2.41
CA THR A 97 -30.92 9.42 2.89
C THR A 97 -29.68 8.97 2.14
N GLU A 98 -29.40 9.55 0.96
CA GLU A 98 -28.24 9.23 0.15
C GLU A 98 -27.10 10.23 0.33
N LEU A 99 -27.23 11.29 1.13
CA LEU A 99 -26.16 12.31 1.25
C LEU A 99 -25.02 11.88 2.18
N PHE A 100 -25.31 11.45 3.40
CA PHE A 100 -24.27 11.09 4.39
C PHE A 100 -24.60 9.79 5.12
N CYS A 101 -24.83 8.71 4.37
CA CYS A 101 -25.05 7.36 4.89
C CYS A 101 -23.95 6.40 4.39
N PHE A 102 -22.73 6.59 4.87
CA PHE A 102 -21.52 5.90 4.40
C PHE A 102 -21.01 4.80 5.33
N SER A 103 -21.47 4.73 6.59
CA SER A 103 -21.00 3.74 7.57
C SER A 103 -21.09 2.29 7.06
N GLU A 104 -22.27 1.84 6.63
CA GLU A 104 -22.49 0.47 6.15
C GLU A 104 -21.85 0.19 4.77
N PRO A 105 -21.92 1.09 3.75
CA PRO A 105 -21.15 0.92 2.51
C PRO A 105 -19.65 0.77 2.77
N LEU A 106 -19.07 1.63 3.63
CA LEU A 106 -17.65 1.60 3.93
C LEU A 106 -17.24 0.30 4.63
N LYS A 107 -18.06 -0.17 5.59
CA LYS A 107 -17.87 -1.46 6.25
C LYS A 107 -17.94 -2.64 5.29
N THR A 108 -18.85 -2.59 4.31
CA THR A 108 -18.97 -3.63 3.28
C THR A 108 -17.71 -3.70 2.42
N VAL A 109 -17.22 -2.55 1.96
CA VAL A 109 -15.97 -2.48 1.18
C VAL A 109 -14.76 -2.93 2.01
N ALA A 110 -14.68 -2.52 3.28
CA ALA A 110 -13.63 -2.96 4.20
C ALA A 110 -13.63 -4.48 4.42
N GLY A 111 -14.79 -5.14 4.34
CA GLY A 111 -14.89 -6.60 4.40
C GLY A 111 -14.40 -7.32 3.14
N GLN A 112 -14.32 -6.63 2.01
CA GLN A 112 -13.91 -7.18 0.71
C GLN A 112 -12.42 -6.91 0.41
N ILE A 113 -11.89 -5.79 0.91
CA ILE A 113 -10.49 -5.42 0.73
C ILE A 113 -9.64 -6.10 1.79
N SER A 114 -8.64 -6.87 1.35
CA SER A 114 -7.68 -7.57 2.24
C SER A 114 -6.25 -7.03 2.12
N ASP A 115 -6.09 -5.88 1.49
CA ASP A 115 -4.80 -5.26 1.23
C ASP A 115 -4.82 -3.75 1.49
N ALA A 116 -3.82 -3.26 2.23
CA ALA A 116 -3.72 -1.85 2.60
C ALA A 116 -3.56 -0.90 1.40
N ILE A 117 -2.93 -1.33 0.30
CA ILE A 117 -2.76 -0.49 -0.89
C ILE A 117 -4.09 -0.33 -1.62
N GLN A 118 -4.84 -1.43 -1.74
CA GLN A 118 -6.20 -1.39 -2.28
C GLN A 118 -7.11 -0.49 -1.45
N TRP A 119 -6.98 -0.54 -0.11
CA TRP A 119 -7.71 0.34 0.79
C TRP A 119 -7.38 1.82 0.57
N ASP A 120 -6.08 2.18 0.59
CA ASP A 120 -5.63 3.55 0.35
C ASP A 120 -6.06 4.06 -1.04
N GLY A 121 -6.05 3.18 -2.05
CA GLY A 121 -6.54 3.46 -3.40
C GLY A 121 -8.04 3.76 -3.42
N TYR A 122 -8.85 2.93 -2.75
CA TYR A 122 -10.30 3.14 -2.65
C TYR A 122 -10.62 4.46 -1.94
N ILE A 123 -9.96 4.75 -0.82
CA ILE A 123 -10.19 6.01 -0.09
C ILE A 123 -9.85 7.21 -0.96
N SER A 124 -8.66 7.25 -1.55
CA SER A 124 -8.18 8.41 -2.31
C SER A 124 -8.90 8.64 -3.64
N GLN A 125 -9.32 7.57 -4.34
CA GLN A 125 -9.87 7.68 -5.70
C GLN A 125 -11.39 7.61 -5.76
N VAL A 126 -12.03 7.02 -4.75
CA VAL A 126 -13.49 6.80 -4.75
C VAL A 126 -14.12 7.54 -3.58
N PHE A 127 -13.68 7.27 -2.36
CA PHE A 127 -14.39 7.71 -1.17
C PHE A 127 -14.23 9.21 -0.86
N SER A 128 -13.00 9.71 -0.81
CA SER A 128 -12.74 11.13 -0.52
C SER A 128 -13.33 12.08 -1.57
N PRO A 129 -13.23 11.80 -2.89
CA PRO A 129 -13.91 12.62 -3.89
C PRO A 129 -15.44 12.62 -3.76
N GLU A 130 -16.03 11.48 -3.38
CA GLU A 130 -17.48 11.37 -3.13
C GLU A 130 -17.92 12.25 -1.98
N ILE A 131 -17.24 12.18 -0.83
CA ILE A 131 -17.54 13.04 0.32
C ILE A 131 -17.37 14.52 -0.05
N SER A 132 -16.26 14.88 -0.70
CA SER A 132 -15.95 16.27 -1.04
C SER A 132 -17.05 16.89 -1.90
N ARG A 133 -17.52 16.16 -2.93
CA ARG A 133 -18.60 16.62 -3.80
C ARG A 133 -19.90 16.88 -3.05
N ARG A 134 -20.25 16.01 -2.09
CA ARG A 134 -21.48 16.16 -1.30
C ARG A 134 -21.38 17.31 -0.31
N VAL A 135 -20.21 17.50 0.29
CA VAL A 135 -19.91 18.64 1.17
C VAL A 135 -20.03 19.95 0.39
N GLU A 136 -19.43 20.04 -0.80
CA GLU A 136 -19.53 21.21 -1.68
C GLU A 136 -20.98 21.52 -2.03
N HIS A 137 -21.76 20.51 -2.43
CA HIS A 137 -23.18 20.66 -2.74
C HIS A 137 -23.99 21.22 -1.57
N VAL A 138 -23.76 20.72 -0.35
CA VAL A 138 -24.47 21.20 0.85
C VAL A 138 -24.05 22.63 1.21
N ASN A 139 -22.76 22.96 1.07
CA ASN A 139 -22.25 24.29 1.34
C ASN A 139 -22.86 25.37 0.43
N GLU A 140 -23.28 25.02 -0.78
CA GLU A 140 -23.96 25.92 -1.72
C GLU A 140 -25.43 26.19 -1.35
N ILE A 141 -26.08 25.23 -0.69
CA ILE A 141 -27.52 25.29 -0.38
C ILE A 141 -27.78 25.98 0.96
N LEU A 142 -26.99 25.64 1.98
CA LEU A 142 -27.27 26.08 3.35
C LEU A 142 -26.82 27.51 3.60
N SER A 143 -27.69 28.27 4.28
CA SER A 143 -27.42 29.65 4.70
C SER A 143 -27.95 29.91 6.11
N GLY A 144 -27.44 30.98 6.75
CA GLY A 144 -27.91 31.42 8.07
C GLY A 144 -27.62 30.41 9.20
N PRO A 145 -28.49 30.28 10.21
CA PRO A 145 -28.27 29.41 11.36
C PRO A 145 -28.05 27.92 11.01
N LEU A 146 -28.67 27.44 9.92
CA LEU A 146 -28.51 26.06 9.45
C LEU A 146 -27.08 25.80 8.94
N GLN A 147 -26.43 26.81 8.36
CA GLN A 147 -25.04 26.71 7.92
C GLN A 147 -24.09 26.50 9.11
N ALA A 148 -24.31 27.20 10.23
CA ALA A 148 -23.49 27.02 11.42
C ALA A 148 -23.65 25.60 12.02
N ALA A 149 -24.89 25.13 12.14
CA ALA A 149 -25.18 23.77 12.60
C ALA A 149 -24.55 22.70 11.69
N TRP A 150 -24.60 22.91 10.38
CA TRP A 150 -23.96 22.06 9.39
C TRP A 150 -22.44 21.98 9.57
N HIS A 151 -21.74 23.11 9.74
CA HIS A 151 -20.28 23.09 9.89
C HIS A 151 -19.85 22.37 11.17
N LEU A 152 -20.55 22.58 12.30
CA LEU A 152 -20.27 21.86 13.54
C LEU A 152 -20.49 20.35 13.41
N TRP A 153 -21.55 19.94 12.71
CA TRP A 153 -21.81 18.54 12.45
C TRP A 153 -20.75 17.93 11.51
N LEU A 154 -20.40 18.65 10.44
CA LEU A 154 -19.46 18.19 9.42
C LEU A 154 -18.06 17.97 10.00
N GLU A 155 -17.58 18.86 10.87
CA GLU A 155 -16.29 18.71 11.56
C GLU A 155 -16.25 17.39 12.34
N ARG A 156 -17.27 17.14 13.18
CA ARG A 156 -17.41 15.88 13.94
C ARG A 156 -17.51 14.66 13.03
N TYR A 157 -18.22 14.79 11.90
CA TYR A 157 -18.42 13.70 10.95
C TYR A 157 -17.13 13.34 10.22
N VAL A 158 -16.39 14.33 9.70
CA VAL A 158 -15.13 14.10 8.99
C VAL A 158 -14.09 13.48 9.93
N ASP A 159 -14.00 13.95 11.18
CA ASP A 159 -13.09 13.37 12.17
C ASP A 159 -13.45 11.91 12.47
N ALA A 160 -14.73 11.62 12.77
CA ALA A 160 -15.18 10.25 13.04
C ALA A 160 -14.99 9.32 11.83
N MET A 161 -15.20 9.83 10.62
CA MET A 161 -14.98 9.10 9.37
C MET A 161 -13.50 8.83 9.10
N SER A 162 -12.62 9.80 9.40
CA SER A 162 -11.17 9.65 9.31
C SER A 162 -10.70 8.54 10.26
N ASP A 163 -11.14 8.57 11.52
CA ASP A 163 -10.81 7.54 12.51
C ASP A 163 -11.32 6.15 12.09
N LEU A 164 -12.56 6.06 11.59
CA LEU A 164 -13.13 4.81 11.10
C LEU A 164 -12.34 4.26 9.90
N SER A 165 -11.97 5.12 8.97
CA SER A 165 -11.16 4.76 7.80
C SER A 165 -9.78 4.26 8.20
N ASP A 166 -9.11 4.92 9.15
CA ASP A 166 -7.80 4.48 9.64
C ASP A 166 -7.90 3.13 10.38
N ALA A 167 -8.95 2.91 11.16
CA ALA A 167 -9.16 1.62 11.82
C ALA A 167 -9.30 0.47 10.80
N TYR A 168 -9.97 0.69 9.67
CA TYR A 168 -10.05 -0.29 8.58
C TYR A 168 -8.72 -0.44 7.81
N ARG A 169 -8.02 0.67 7.55
CA ARG A 169 -6.68 0.66 6.96
C ARG A 169 -5.73 -0.21 7.78
N VAL A 170 -5.71 -0.05 9.09
CA VAL A 170 -4.88 -0.84 10.01
C VAL A 170 -5.26 -2.32 10.00
N ALA A 171 -6.56 -2.65 9.90
CA ALA A 171 -6.98 -4.04 9.76
C ALA A 171 -6.44 -4.67 8.46
N CYS A 172 -6.52 -3.94 7.33
CA CYS A 172 -5.94 -4.35 6.06
C CYS A 172 -4.41 -4.47 6.13
N ALA A 173 -3.74 -3.51 6.78
CA ALA A 173 -2.29 -3.50 6.98
C ALA A 173 -1.79 -4.75 7.71
N ARG A 174 -2.52 -5.24 8.72
CA ARG A 174 -2.18 -6.50 9.40
C ARG A 174 -2.27 -7.72 8.49
N LEU A 175 -3.22 -7.75 7.55
CA LEU A 175 -3.31 -8.82 6.57
C LEU A 175 -2.15 -8.76 5.57
N SER A 176 -1.81 -7.56 5.08
CA SER A 176 -0.65 -7.34 4.22
C SER A 176 0.66 -7.69 4.95
N GLN A 177 0.83 -7.31 6.22
CA GLN A 177 2.03 -7.62 7.00
C GLN A 177 2.19 -9.12 7.25
N LYS A 178 1.11 -9.89 7.40
CA LYS A 178 1.21 -11.36 7.46
C LYS A 178 1.84 -11.94 6.19
N ARG A 179 1.59 -11.35 5.02
CA ARG A 179 2.25 -11.73 3.77
C ARG A 179 3.73 -11.31 3.79
N SER A 180 4.04 -10.07 4.18
CA SER A 180 5.42 -9.59 4.33
C SER A 180 6.26 -10.44 5.29
N ASN A 181 5.69 -10.85 6.43
CA ASN A 181 6.35 -11.72 7.42
C ASN A 181 6.74 -13.08 6.84
N LYS A 182 5.92 -13.68 5.96
CA LYS A 182 6.29 -14.93 5.29
C LYS A 182 7.54 -14.76 4.41
N ILE A 183 7.67 -13.60 3.77
CA ILE A 183 8.81 -13.28 2.92
C ILE A 183 10.04 -13.01 3.78
N HIS A 184 9.89 -12.25 4.87
CA HIS A 184 10.94 -12.05 5.86
C HIS A 184 11.56 -13.37 6.32
N SER A 185 10.74 -14.29 6.84
CA SER A 185 11.23 -15.57 7.37
C SER A 185 11.94 -16.43 6.32
N ALA A 186 11.57 -16.30 5.05
CA ALA A 186 12.21 -17.05 3.98
C ALA A 186 13.55 -16.44 3.52
N VAL A 187 13.72 -15.11 3.63
CA VAL A 187 14.93 -14.41 3.22
C VAL A 187 15.97 -14.32 4.34
N GLU A 188 15.52 -14.26 5.60
CA GLU A 188 16.38 -14.12 6.80
C GLU A 188 17.59 -15.06 6.88
N PRO A 189 17.49 -16.36 6.52
CA PRO A 189 18.64 -17.27 6.53
C PRO A 189 19.75 -16.92 5.53
N PHE A 190 19.46 -16.06 4.55
CA PHE A 190 20.36 -15.75 3.43
C PHE A 190 20.90 -14.32 3.46
N ILE A 191 20.57 -13.54 4.49
CA ILE A 191 21.03 -12.18 4.69
C ILE A 191 21.87 -12.07 5.98
N PRO A 192 22.82 -11.11 6.05
CA PRO A 192 23.60 -10.86 7.26
C PRO A 192 22.74 -10.54 8.49
N SER A 193 23.26 -10.81 9.68
CA SER A 193 22.53 -10.62 10.95
C SER A 193 22.08 -9.19 11.19
N ASP A 194 22.89 -8.21 10.78
CA ASP A 194 22.59 -6.77 10.85
C ASP A 194 21.54 -6.31 9.81
N MET A 195 21.11 -7.20 8.90
CA MET A 195 19.99 -7.00 7.99
C MET A 195 18.73 -7.75 8.41
N GLN A 196 18.78 -8.60 9.43
CA GLN A 196 17.61 -9.36 9.87
C GLN A 196 16.53 -8.47 10.51
N THR A 197 16.91 -7.34 11.11
CA THR A 197 15.97 -6.35 11.66
C THR A 197 15.55 -5.28 10.66
N ALA A 198 16.08 -5.30 9.45
CA ALA A 198 15.77 -4.34 8.40
C ALA A 198 14.33 -4.55 7.86
N THR A 199 13.76 -3.49 7.28
CA THR A 199 12.45 -3.56 6.66
C THR A 199 12.44 -4.51 5.47
N LEU A 200 11.26 -4.98 5.06
CA LEU A 200 11.18 -5.88 3.89
C LEU A 200 11.68 -5.18 2.61
N SER A 201 11.43 -3.88 2.47
CA SER A 201 11.94 -3.07 1.36
C SER A 201 13.45 -3.01 1.37
N GLN A 202 14.06 -2.81 2.54
CA GLN A 202 15.50 -2.83 2.69
C GLN A 202 16.10 -4.20 2.34
N LYS A 203 15.51 -5.29 2.86
CA LYS A 203 15.94 -6.66 2.53
C LYS A 203 15.82 -6.94 1.03
N ALA A 204 14.74 -6.50 0.39
CA ALA A 204 14.52 -6.68 -1.04
C ALA A 204 15.55 -5.93 -1.89
N LEU A 205 15.78 -4.65 -1.59
CA LEU A 205 16.78 -3.85 -2.29
C LEU A 205 18.20 -4.39 -2.07
N TYR A 206 18.54 -4.78 -0.84
CA TYR A 206 19.82 -5.40 -0.51
C TYR A 206 20.11 -6.64 -1.36
N CYS A 207 19.13 -7.54 -1.49
CA CYS A 207 19.26 -8.74 -2.32
C CYS A 207 19.35 -8.47 -3.83
N VAL A 208 18.66 -7.43 -4.32
CA VAL A 208 18.69 -7.05 -5.74
C VAL A 208 20.01 -6.36 -6.09
N LEU A 209 20.40 -5.35 -5.31
CA LEU A 209 21.61 -4.57 -5.53
C LEU A 209 22.88 -5.39 -5.25
N GLY A 210 22.79 -6.40 -4.39
CA GLY A 210 23.90 -7.31 -4.10
C GLY A 210 24.16 -8.38 -5.17
N GLN A 211 23.42 -8.38 -6.28
CA GLN A 211 23.68 -9.29 -7.41
C GLN A 211 24.79 -8.75 -8.30
N LEU A 212 25.75 -9.63 -8.63
CA LEU A 212 26.82 -9.30 -9.56
C LEU A 212 26.23 -8.93 -10.93
N GLY A 213 26.60 -7.75 -11.44
CA GLY A 213 26.12 -7.23 -12.72
C GLY A 213 24.92 -6.29 -12.62
N VAL A 214 24.23 -6.19 -11.48
CA VAL A 214 23.22 -5.15 -11.26
C VAL A 214 23.90 -3.81 -11.02
N THR A 215 23.55 -2.80 -11.81
CA THR A 215 24.13 -1.45 -11.68
C THR A 215 23.23 -0.52 -10.89
N VAL A 216 21.91 -0.58 -11.14
CA VAL A 216 20.93 0.35 -10.56
C VAL A 216 19.61 -0.39 -10.30
N ALA A 217 18.96 -0.08 -9.18
CA ALA A 217 17.57 -0.46 -8.91
C ALA A 217 16.67 0.78 -8.95
N LEU A 218 15.63 0.74 -9.80
CA LEU A 218 14.67 1.83 -9.96
C LEU A 218 13.52 1.66 -8.98
N VAL A 219 13.45 2.53 -7.97
CA VAL A 219 12.35 2.56 -7.00
C VAL A 219 11.32 3.61 -7.36
N GLY A 220 10.03 3.25 -7.24
CA GLY A 220 8.91 4.17 -7.39
C GLY A 220 8.29 4.48 -6.04
N MET A 221 8.68 5.61 -5.45
CA MET A 221 8.24 6.03 -4.10
C MET A 221 7.50 7.36 -4.18
N ARG A 222 6.39 7.46 -3.45
CA ARG A 222 5.53 8.66 -3.40
C ARG A 222 5.46 9.30 -2.01
N GLN A 223 6.05 8.65 -1.01
CA GLN A 223 5.99 9.08 0.38
C GLN A 223 7.41 9.28 0.91
N PRO A 224 7.72 10.41 1.58
CA PRO A 224 9.06 10.70 2.07
C PRO A 224 9.66 9.58 2.93
N HIS A 225 8.89 9.02 3.87
CA HIS A 225 9.37 7.94 4.73
C HIS A 225 9.80 6.67 3.98
N TYR A 226 9.21 6.37 2.82
CA TYR A 226 9.67 5.25 1.98
C TYR A 226 10.99 5.56 1.27
N VAL A 227 11.21 6.84 0.92
CA VAL A 227 12.49 7.29 0.36
C VAL A 227 13.58 7.18 1.41
N ASP A 228 13.32 7.67 2.62
CA ASP A 228 14.27 7.60 3.74
C ASP A 228 14.65 6.14 4.08
N ASP A 229 13.66 5.24 4.09
CA ASP A 229 13.85 3.80 4.32
C ASP A 229 14.78 3.14 3.28
N ALA A 230 14.68 3.53 2.01
CA ALA A 230 15.54 3.00 0.96
C ALA A 230 16.92 3.65 0.92
N LEU A 231 17.02 4.95 1.22
CA LEU A 231 18.29 5.68 1.23
C LEU A 231 19.21 5.20 2.34
N SER A 232 18.69 4.73 3.48
CA SER A 232 19.51 4.17 4.56
C SER A 232 20.37 2.97 4.13
N LEU A 233 20.03 2.32 3.00
CA LEU A 233 20.86 1.27 2.43
C LEU A 233 22.10 1.78 1.71
N LEU A 234 22.07 2.99 1.14
CA LEU A 234 23.18 3.53 0.36
C LEU A 234 24.42 3.77 1.21
N ASP A 235 24.24 3.99 2.51
CA ASP A 235 25.34 4.18 3.47
C ASP A 235 26.07 2.86 3.80
N ARG A 236 25.61 1.71 3.28
CA ARG A 236 26.23 0.40 3.53
C ARG A 236 27.31 0.08 2.51
N ALA A 237 28.53 -0.14 3.01
CA ALA A 237 29.76 -0.26 2.22
C ALA A 237 29.84 -1.49 1.30
N GLN A 238 29.07 -2.56 1.54
CA GLN A 238 29.01 -3.74 0.67
C GLN A 238 27.63 -4.38 0.71
N MET A 239 26.98 -4.46 -0.45
CA MET A 239 25.84 -5.34 -0.66
C MET A 239 26.39 -6.57 -1.39
N GLN A 240 26.67 -7.64 -0.66
CA GLN A 240 26.91 -8.95 -1.26
C GLN A 240 25.86 -9.90 -0.72
N THR A 241 25.06 -10.42 -1.65
CA THR A 241 24.03 -11.41 -1.34
C THR A 241 24.24 -12.64 -2.18
N SER A 242 24.09 -13.81 -1.56
CA SER A 242 24.04 -15.06 -2.32
C SER A 242 22.81 -15.10 -3.22
N ASP A 243 22.93 -15.71 -4.40
CA ASP A 243 21.80 -16.06 -5.29
C ASP A 243 20.70 -16.87 -4.56
N SER A 244 21.05 -17.48 -3.43
CA SER A 244 20.13 -18.26 -2.59
C SER A 244 19.03 -17.39 -1.97
N ALA A 245 19.29 -16.11 -1.67
CA ALA A 245 18.27 -15.20 -1.15
C ALA A 245 17.15 -14.93 -2.17
N LEU A 246 17.53 -14.72 -3.45
CA LEU A 246 16.60 -14.58 -4.57
C LEU A 246 15.95 -15.91 -4.98
N SER A 247 16.51 -17.04 -4.55
CA SER A 247 16.00 -18.38 -4.83
C SER A 247 15.08 -18.91 -3.72
N ALA A 248 15.12 -18.32 -2.52
CA ALA A 248 14.38 -18.77 -1.35
C ALA A 248 12.85 -18.73 -1.54
N LEU A 249 12.36 -17.75 -2.30
CA LEU A 249 10.92 -17.51 -2.48
C LEU A 249 10.26 -18.35 -3.57
N GLY A 250 11.05 -19.01 -4.43
CA GLY A 250 10.52 -19.92 -5.46
C GLY A 250 9.75 -21.13 -4.91
N LYS A 251 9.74 -21.31 -3.58
CA LYS A 251 9.05 -22.38 -2.85
C LYS A 251 7.87 -21.92 -2.00
N ILE A 252 7.64 -20.61 -1.85
CA ILE A 252 6.47 -20.11 -1.12
C ILE A 252 5.26 -20.20 -2.05
N LYS A 253 4.52 -21.30 -1.95
CA LYS A 253 3.16 -21.41 -2.50
C LYS A 253 2.25 -20.44 -1.77
#